data_AF-X1NAM4-F1
#
_entry.id   AF-X1NAM4-F1
#
_cell.length_a   1.000
_cell.length_b   1.000
_cell.length_c   1.000
_cell.angle_alpha   90.00
_cell.angle_beta   90.00
_cell.angle_gamma   90.00
#
_symmetry.space_group_name_H-M   'P 1'
#
loop_
_entity.id
_entity.type
_entity.pdbx_description
1 polymer ?
#
loop_
_entity_poly.entity_id
_entity_poly.type
_entity_poly.pdbx_seq_one_letter_code
_entity_poly.pdbx_strand_id
1 'polypeptide(L)'
;WVIGYLRDNAPEIDYGTFLMPKGPRGWGTIGNMLGICVPKSSDHKKEAWAFAKWLVNDDNMIRMFGESGWQPYRSNVDYSPLYKEAPAIEGFVDALGTPGHEVIDYELISPVFEIHSRLAEQLMIGFKKPELRDPKKLAAAIHDMAKETNRILDDYDLLAK
;
A
#
# COMPACT_ATOMS: atom_id res chain seq x y z
N TRP A 1 -6.50 -5.12 -6.90
CA TRP A 1 -6.97 -4.78 -8.26
C TRP A 1 -6.41 -5.70 -9.34
N VAL A 2 -5.09 -5.99 -9.36
CA VAL A 2 -4.44 -6.76 -10.46
C VAL A 2 -5.11 -8.13 -10.68
N ILE A 3 -5.42 -8.85 -9.61
CA ILE A 3 -6.06 -10.18 -9.70
C ILE A 3 -7.44 -10.14 -10.37
N GLY A 4 -8.28 -9.14 -10.06
CA GLY A 4 -9.56 -8.95 -10.74
C GLY A 4 -9.37 -8.58 -12.21
N TYR A 5 -8.40 -7.71 -12.50
CA TYR A 5 -8.05 -7.36 -13.88
C TYR A 5 -7.57 -8.57 -14.69
N LEU A 6 -6.70 -9.42 -14.11
CA LEU A 6 -6.19 -10.64 -14.76
C LEU A 6 -7.30 -11.64 -15.03
N ARG A 7 -8.23 -11.84 -14.09
CA ARG A 7 -9.42 -12.69 -14.31
C ARG A 7 -10.20 -12.25 -15.55
N ASP A 8 -10.39 -10.94 -15.72
CA ASP A 8 -11.25 -10.41 -16.79
C ASP A 8 -10.52 -10.28 -18.14
N ASN A 9 -9.19 -10.08 -18.12
CA ASN A 9 -8.41 -9.73 -19.33
C ASN A 9 -7.35 -10.75 -19.73
N ALA A 10 -6.98 -11.67 -18.84
CA ALA A 10 -5.98 -12.70 -19.07
C ALA A 10 -6.30 -14.00 -18.29
N PRO A 11 -7.50 -14.59 -18.47
CA PRO A 11 -7.98 -15.72 -17.67
C PRO A 11 -7.17 -17.01 -17.85
N GLU A 12 -6.38 -17.10 -18.92
CA GLU A 12 -5.55 -18.28 -19.23
C GLU A 12 -4.18 -18.24 -18.53
N ILE A 13 -3.80 -17.12 -17.91
CA ILE A 13 -2.54 -17.05 -17.16
C ILE A 13 -2.67 -17.88 -15.89
N ASP A 14 -1.76 -18.84 -15.74
CA ASP A 14 -1.55 -19.55 -14.49
C ASP A 14 -0.70 -18.68 -13.54
N TYR A 15 -1.30 -18.24 -12.44
CA TYR A 15 -0.63 -17.40 -11.46
C TYR A 15 -1.09 -17.68 -10.03
N GLY A 16 -0.25 -17.26 -9.09
CA GLY A 16 -0.57 -17.22 -7.66
C GLY A 16 0.00 -15.97 -7.01
N THR A 17 -0.27 -15.82 -5.73
CA THR A 17 0.28 -14.74 -4.89
C THR A 17 1.05 -15.32 -3.73
N PHE A 18 2.12 -14.63 -3.33
CA PHE A 18 2.92 -14.99 -2.17
C PHE A 18 3.40 -13.71 -1.48
N LEU A 19 3.80 -13.83 -0.22
CA LEU A 19 4.38 -12.72 0.52
C LEU A 19 5.68 -12.26 -0.12
N MET A 20 5.98 -10.97 -0.05
CA MET A 20 7.26 -10.44 -0.52
C MET A 20 8.42 -11.22 0.11
N PRO A 21 9.50 -11.51 -0.65
CA PRO A 21 10.65 -12.23 -0.09
C PRO A 21 11.25 -11.50 1.12
N LYS A 22 11.67 -12.27 2.13
CA LYS A 22 12.31 -11.72 3.33
C LYS A 22 13.64 -11.04 2.96
N GLY A 23 13.79 -9.79 3.39
CA GLY A 23 15.00 -9.01 3.22
C GLY A 23 15.95 -9.13 4.42
N PRO A 24 17.18 -8.62 4.31
CA PRO A 24 18.18 -8.67 5.38
C PRO A 24 17.79 -7.84 6.62
N ARG A 25 16.86 -6.89 6.48
CA ARG A 25 16.42 -5.98 7.56
C ARG A 25 15.02 -6.26 8.09
N GLY A 26 14.35 -7.29 7.59
CA GLY A 26 12.98 -7.59 8.00
C GLY A 26 12.16 -8.29 6.93
N TRP A 27 10.91 -8.55 7.25
CA TRP A 27 9.95 -9.19 6.38
C TRP A 27 8.61 -8.46 6.48
N GLY A 28 8.13 -7.94 5.37
CA GLY A 28 6.89 -7.19 5.39
C GLY A 28 6.50 -6.65 4.02
N THR A 29 5.38 -5.97 4.01
CA THR A 29 4.82 -5.27 2.84
C THR A 29 4.36 -3.87 3.23
N ILE A 30 4.12 -3.04 2.22
CA ILE A 30 3.54 -1.70 2.43
C ILE A 30 2.02 -1.84 2.55
N GLY A 31 1.46 -1.34 3.64
CA GLY A 31 0.04 -1.10 3.82
C GLY A 31 -0.35 0.26 3.28
N ASN A 32 -1.55 0.35 2.69
CA ASN A 32 -2.16 1.63 2.34
C ASN A 32 -3.57 1.67 2.92
N MET A 33 -3.76 2.48 3.96
CA MET A 33 -5.08 2.69 4.53
C MET A 33 -5.82 3.77 3.74
N LEU A 34 -6.79 3.35 2.92
CA LEU A 34 -7.74 4.26 2.28
C LEU A 34 -9.00 4.36 3.14
N GLY A 35 -9.24 5.54 3.72
CA GLY A 35 -10.44 5.82 4.50
C GLY A 35 -11.55 6.44 3.65
N ILE A 36 -12.80 6.10 3.95
CA ILE A 36 -13.96 6.87 3.49
C ILE A 36 -14.19 8.03 4.47
N CYS A 37 -14.15 9.26 3.97
CA CYS A 37 -14.33 10.46 4.78
C CYS A 37 -15.62 11.21 4.40
N VAL A 38 -16.30 11.75 5.42
CA VAL A 38 -17.41 12.69 5.22
C VAL A 38 -16.88 14.11 5.43
N PRO A 39 -16.94 15.00 4.43
CA PRO A 39 -16.47 16.38 4.56
C PRO A 39 -17.18 17.12 5.69
N LYS A 40 -16.42 17.91 6.46
CA LYS A 40 -16.97 18.74 7.55
C LYS A 40 -18.03 19.73 7.05
N SER A 41 -17.91 20.19 5.80
CA SER A 41 -18.85 21.10 5.14
C SER A 41 -20.13 20.44 4.63
N SER A 42 -20.26 19.11 4.67
CA SER A 42 -21.46 18.43 4.11
C SER A 42 -22.73 18.81 4.87
N ASP A 43 -23.80 19.15 4.16
CA ASP A 43 -25.13 19.38 4.76
C ASP A 43 -25.87 18.07 5.07
N HIS A 44 -25.37 16.93 4.56
CA HIS A 44 -25.98 15.60 4.70
C HIS A 44 -25.09 14.64 5.48
N LYS A 45 -24.50 15.10 6.60
CA LYS A 45 -23.49 14.33 7.36
C LYS A 45 -24.03 12.97 7.82
N LYS A 46 -25.28 12.93 8.27
CA LYS A 46 -25.89 11.73 8.83
C LYS A 46 -26.08 10.67 7.75
N GLU A 47 -26.63 11.06 6.60
CA GLU A 47 -26.88 10.21 5.45
C GLU A 47 -25.56 9.75 4.82
N ALA A 48 -24.59 10.65 4.67
CA ALA A 48 -23.26 10.32 4.18
C ALA A 48 -22.54 9.31 5.07
N TRP A 49 -22.63 9.46 6.41
CA TRP A 49 -22.09 8.48 7.35
C TRP A 49 -22.81 7.14 7.31
N ALA A 50 -24.14 7.14 7.16
CA ALA A 50 -24.90 5.90 7.01
C ALA A 50 -24.48 5.15 5.74
N PHE A 51 -24.33 5.87 4.62
CA PHE A 51 -23.87 5.31 3.37
C PHE A 51 -22.42 4.81 3.44
N ALA A 52 -21.50 5.58 4.04
CA ALA A 52 -20.11 5.15 4.24
C ALA A 52 -20.03 3.85 5.06
N LYS A 53 -20.81 3.72 6.14
CA LYS A 53 -20.89 2.49 6.92
C LYS A 53 -21.49 1.33 6.15
N TRP A 54 -22.50 1.60 5.31
CA TRP A 54 -23.09 0.59 4.44
C TRP A 54 -22.05 0.07 3.44
N LEU A 55 -21.29 0.95 2.78
CA LEU A 55 -20.23 0.56 1.82
C LEU A 55 -19.19 -0.40 2.42
N VAL A 56 -18.91 -0.28 3.72
CA VAL A 56 -17.85 -1.03 4.41
C VAL A 56 -18.37 -2.06 5.41
N ASN A 57 -19.64 -2.45 5.28
CA ASN A 57 -20.18 -3.59 6.01
C ASN A 57 -19.56 -4.91 5.50
N ASP A 58 -19.75 -5.99 6.26
CA ASP A 58 -19.08 -7.26 6.00
C ASP A 58 -19.43 -7.80 4.60
N ASP A 59 -20.72 -7.84 4.24
CA ASP A 59 -21.20 -8.31 2.93
C ASP A 59 -20.61 -7.51 1.76
N ASN A 60 -20.58 -6.18 1.86
CA ASN A 60 -20.04 -5.33 0.81
C ASN A 60 -18.51 -5.41 0.72
N MET A 61 -17.81 -5.67 1.82
CA MET A 61 -16.37 -5.92 1.77
C MET A 61 -16.03 -7.25 1.10
N ILE A 62 -16.79 -8.32 1.41
CA ILE A 62 -16.66 -9.61 0.71
C ILE A 62 -16.92 -9.42 -0.78
N ARG A 63 -18.02 -8.75 -1.12
CA ARG A 63 -18.38 -8.47 -2.52
C ARG A 63 -17.33 -7.65 -3.23
N MET A 64 -16.87 -6.55 -2.64
CA MET A 64 -15.84 -5.68 -3.21
C MET A 64 -14.56 -6.47 -3.49
N PHE A 65 -14.12 -7.30 -2.54
CA PHE A 65 -12.91 -8.10 -2.73
C PHE A 65 -13.08 -9.14 -3.84
N GLY A 66 -14.19 -9.89 -3.84
CA GLY A 66 -14.45 -10.91 -4.87
C GLY A 66 -14.62 -10.32 -6.27
N GLU A 67 -15.35 -9.22 -6.41
CA GLU A 67 -15.64 -8.63 -7.72
C GLU A 67 -14.44 -7.86 -8.29
N SER A 68 -13.72 -7.09 -7.46
CA SER A 68 -12.67 -6.20 -7.96
C SER A 68 -11.24 -6.72 -7.72
N GLY A 69 -11.09 -7.68 -6.82
CA GLY A 69 -9.78 -8.14 -6.35
C GLY A 69 -8.98 -7.07 -5.60
N TRP A 70 -9.61 -5.99 -5.13
CA TRP A 70 -9.01 -5.05 -4.19
C TRP A 70 -8.99 -5.63 -2.79
N GLN A 71 -7.85 -5.51 -2.11
CA GLN A 71 -7.69 -6.03 -0.77
C GLN A 71 -8.68 -5.35 0.18
N PRO A 72 -9.39 -6.12 1.02
CA PRO A 72 -10.27 -5.54 2.02
C PRO A 72 -9.44 -4.93 3.16
N TYR A 73 -9.98 -3.89 3.79
CA TYR A 73 -9.35 -3.19 4.92
C TYR A 73 -10.04 -3.48 6.27
N ARG A 74 -10.95 -4.46 6.32
CA ARG A 74 -11.69 -4.85 7.53
C ARG A 74 -11.18 -6.19 8.04
N SER A 75 -10.59 -6.18 9.24
CA SER A 75 -9.81 -7.30 9.82
C SER A 75 -10.62 -8.40 10.52
N ASN A 76 -11.95 -8.28 10.60
CA ASN A 76 -12.83 -9.24 11.30
C ASN A 76 -13.91 -9.84 10.39
N VAL A 77 -13.58 -10.06 9.13
CA VAL A 77 -14.48 -10.64 8.13
C VAL A 77 -13.83 -11.90 7.59
N ASP A 78 -14.61 -12.97 7.48
CA ASP A 78 -14.16 -14.22 6.89
C ASP A 78 -14.25 -14.14 5.36
N TYR A 79 -13.08 -14.03 4.71
CA TYR A 79 -12.97 -14.01 3.24
C TYR A 79 -12.69 -15.40 2.65
N SER A 80 -12.53 -16.44 3.47
CA SER A 80 -12.23 -17.80 3.00
C SER A 80 -13.23 -18.39 2.01
N PRO A 81 -14.54 -18.02 1.99
CA PRO A 81 -15.44 -18.49 0.94
C PRO A 81 -14.98 -18.13 -0.48
N LEU A 82 -14.26 -17.01 -0.66
CA LEU A 82 -13.82 -16.52 -1.96
C LEU A 82 -12.60 -17.31 -2.51
N TYR A 83 -11.85 -18.01 -1.66
CA TYR A 83 -10.62 -18.70 -2.09
C TYR A 83 -10.88 -19.86 -3.03
N LYS A 84 -12.08 -20.44 -2.98
CA LYS A 84 -12.47 -21.51 -3.91
C LYS A 84 -12.61 -21.00 -5.34
N GLU A 85 -13.06 -19.75 -5.49
CA GLU A 85 -13.29 -19.12 -6.79
C GLU A 85 -12.02 -18.45 -7.31
N ALA A 86 -11.21 -17.91 -6.40
CA ALA A 86 -9.94 -17.29 -6.74
C ALA A 86 -8.88 -17.59 -5.66
N PRO A 87 -8.17 -18.74 -5.74
CA PRO A 87 -7.17 -19.13 -4.74
C PRO A 87 -6.07 -18.09 -4.54
N ALA A 88 -5.71 -17.36 -5.61
CA ALA A 88 -4.70 -16.31 -5.59
C ALA A 88 -5.05 -15.10 -4.72
N ILE A 89 -6.22 -15.04 -4.09
CA ILE A 89 -6.58 -13.92 -3.21
C ILE A 89 -6.24 -14.20 -1.74
N GLU A 90 -6.06 -15.47 -1.35
CA GLU A 90 -5.69 -15.88 0.01
C GLU A 90 -4.42 -15.17 0.49
N GLY A 91 -3.44 -14.99 -0.42
CA GLY A 91 -2.18 -14.30 -0.15
C GLY A 91 -2.31 -12.83 0.25
N PHE A 92 -3.47 -12.20 0.05
CA PHE A 92 -3.71 -10.81 0.42
C PHE A 92 -4.36 -10.61 1.78
N VAL A 93 -4.97 -11.65 2.35
CA VAL A 93 -5.70 -11.55 3.62
C VAL A 93 -4.99 -12.40 4.67
N ASP A 94 -5.01 -13.71 4.50
CA ASP A 94 -4.57 -14.61 5.55
C ASP A 94 -3.05 -14.71 5.64
N ALA A 95 -2.36 -14.62 4.49
CA ALA A 95 -0.90 -14.63 4.49
C ALA A 95 -0.32 -13.43 5.24
N LEU A 96 -1.03 -12.30 5.37
CA LEU A 96 -0.57 -11.16 6.17
C LEU A 96 -0.53 -11.47 7.67
N GLY A 97 -1.29 -12.47 8.14
CA GLY A 97 -1.23 -12.98 9.52
C GLY A 97 -0.03 -13.87 9.81
N THR A 98 0.87 -14.08 8.84
CA THR A 98 2.04 -14.95 9.01
C THR A 98 2.98 -14.41 10.09
N PRO A 99 3.38 -15.21 11.09
CA PRO A 99 4.26 -14.75 12.16
C PRO A 99 5.57 -14.14 11.66
N GLY A 100 5.83 -12.90 12.08
CA GLY A 100 7.04 -12.16 11.71
C GLY A 100 6.99 -11.48 10.34
N HIS A 101 5.86 -11.53 9.62
CA HIS A 101 5.58 -10.66 8.48
C HIS A 101 4.82 -9.42 8.95
N GLU A 102 5.29 -8.23 8.58
CA GLU A 102 4.72 -6.96 9.02
C GLU A 102 4.02 -6.22 7.88
N VAL A 103 2.93 -5.52 8.19
CA VAL A 103 2.32 -4.52 7.30
C VAL A 103 2.76 -3.15 7.79
N ILE A 104 3.49 -2.42 6.95
CA ILE A 104 4.05 -1.11 7.27
C ILE A 104 3.24 -0.05 6.52
N ASP A 105 2.46 0.74 7.25
CA ASP A 105 1.66 1.81 6.66
C ASP A 105 2.50 3.03 6.25
N TYR A 106 1.98 3.79 5.29
CA TYR A 106 2.50 5.12 4.94
C TYR A 106 2.56 6.06 6.15
N GLU A 107 3.57 6.93 6.17
CA GLU A 107 3.71 7.92 7.23
C GLU A 107 2.57 8.96 7.17
N LEU A 108 1.84 9.12 8.28
CA LEU A 108 0.77 10.11 8.40
C LEU A 108 1.31 11.49 8.80
N ILE A 109 2.16 12.07 7.96
CA ILE A 109 2.75 13.40 8.15
C ILE A 109 2.38 14.34 7.01
N SER A 110 2.23 15.63 7.30
CA SER A 110 1.84 16.65 6.31
C SER A 110 2.70 16.63 5.03
N PRO A 111 4.04 16.54 5.09
CA PRO A 111 4.86 16.54 3.87
C PRO A 111 5.01 15.18 3.18
N VAL A 112 4.28 14.12 3.58
CA VAL A 112 4.53 12.75 3.07
C VAL A 112 4.51 12.68 1.54
N PHE A 113 3.53 13.33 0.90
CA PHE A 113 3.43 13.34 -0.56
C PHE A 113 4.59 14.07 -1.23
N GLU A 114 5.07 15.17 -0.65
CA GLU A 114 6.23 15.88 -1.18
C GLU A 114 7.48 15.01 -1.06
N ILE A 115 7.74 14.46 0.13
CA ILE A 115 8.88 13.58 0.40
C ILE A 115 8.89 12.40 -0.60
N HIS A 116 7.76 11.71 -0.74
CA HIS A 116 7.64 10.54 -1.61
C HIS A 116 7.83 10.92 -3.08
N SER A 117 7.25 12.05 -3.53
CA SER A 117 7.37 12.49 -4.92
C SER A 117 8.80 12.92 -5.28
N ARG A 118 9.47 13.68 -4.41
CA ARG A 118 10.86 14.13 -4.60
C ARG A 118 11.82 12.94 -4.63
N LEU A 119 11.66 12.02 -3.68
CA LEU A 119 12.47 10.81 -3.65
C LEU A 119 12.24 9.94 -4.90
N ALA A 120 10.99 9.76 -5.32
CA ALA A 120 10.65 8.99 -6.52
C ALA A 120 11.29 9.58 -7.79
N GLU A 121 11.28 10.91 -7.95
CA GLU A 121 11.96 11.59 -9.06
C GLU A 121 13.46 11.25 -9.09
N GLN A 122 14.14 11.36 -7.95
CA GLN A 122 15.56 11.06 -7.85
C GLN A 122 15.87 9.57 -8.10
N LEU A 123 15.01 8.66 -7.63
CA LEU A 123 15.13 7.23 -7.89
C LEU A 123 14.99 6.93 -9.39
N MET A 124 14.05 7.55 -10.08
CA MET A 124 13.84 7.37 -11.52
C MET A 124 15.02 7.89 -12.35
N ILE A 125 15.61 9.02 -11.94
CA ILE A 125 16.84 9.55 -12.54
C ILE A 125 18.01 8.60 -12.26
N GLY A 126 18.17 8.17 -11.01
CA GLY A 126 19.25 7.30 -10.55
C GLY A 126 19.23 5.93 -11.23
N PHE A 127 18.06 5.32 -11.42
CA PHE A 127 17.92 3.99 -12.02
C PHE A 127 18.59 3.87 -13.40
N LYS A 128 18.65 4.97 -14.16
CA LYS A 128 19.23 5.01 -15.51
C LYS A 128 20.75 5.22 -15.53
N LYS A 129 21.37 5.51 -14.38
CA LYS A 129 22.78 5.90 -14.27
C LYS A 129 23.70 4.68 -14.07
N PRO A 130 24.54 4.29 -15.05
CA PRO A 130 25.41 3.11 -14.94
C PRO A 130 26.39 3.18 -13.77
N GLU A 131 26.83 4.38 -13.40
CA GLU A 131 27.75 4.61 -12.29
C GLU A 131 27.17 4.24 -10.93
N LEU A 132 25.84 4.20 -10.79
CA LEU A 132 25.19 3.77 -9.54
C LEU A 132 25.19 2.24 -9.35
N ARG A 133 25.81 1.49 -10.27
CA ARG A 133 26.17 0.08 -10.03
C ARG A 133 27.33 -0.07 -9.04
N ASP A 134 28.11 0.99 -8.84
CA ASP A 134 29.14 1.03 -7.79
C ASP A 134 28.48 1.28 -6.42
N PRO A 135 28.64 0.37 -5.44
CA PRO A 135 28.02 0.50 -4.12
C PRO A 135 28.36 1.80 -3.39
N LYS A 136 29.57 2.36 -3.57
CA LYS A 136 29.97 3.61 -2.92
C LYS A 136 29.24 4.80 -3.54
N LYS A 137 29.09 4.80 -4.87
CA LYS A 137 28.36 5.86 -5.58
C LYS A 137 26.86 5.77 -5.30
N LEU A 138 26.31 4.56 -5.23
CA LEU A 138 24.92 4.34 -4.82
C LEU A 138 24.67 4.86 -3.40
N ALA A 139 25.54 4.51 -2.44
CA ALA A 139 25.42 4.99 -1.07
C ALA A 139 25.47 6.52 -0.99
N ALA A 140 26.41 7.16 -1.70
CA ALA A 140 26.49 8.62 -1.77
C ALA A 140 25.20 9.23 -2.35
N ALA A 141 24.67 8.68 -3.44
CA ALA A 141 23.43 9.15 -4.04
C ALA A 141 22.23 9.02 -3.09
N ILE A 142 22.11 7.91 -2.36
CA ILE A 142 21.06 7.72 -1.33
C ILE A 142 21.20 8.75 -0.20
N HIS A 143 22.42 9.03 0.26
CA HIS A 143 22.67 10.06 1.27
C HIS A 143 22.30 11.45 0.77
N ASP A 144 22.55 11.77 -0.49
CA ASP A 144 22.17 13.05 -1.08
C ASP A 144 20.63 13.18 -1.18
N MET A 145 19.93 12.12 -1.59
CA MET A 145 18.46 12.09 -1.55
C MET A 145 17.92 12.30 -0.13
N ALA A 146 18.55 11.69 0.88
CA ALA A 146 18.15 11.85 2.28
C ALA A 146 18.32 13.28 2.80
N LYS A 147 19.28 14.06 2.29
CA LYS A 147 19.42 15.49 2.66
C LYS A 147 18.21 16.30 2.23
N GLU A 148 17.62 16.00 1.06
CA GLU A 148 16.41 16.66 0.61
C GLU A 148 15.21 16.30 1.49
N THR A 149 15.04 15.01 1.83
CA THR A 149 14.03 14.58 2.81
C THR A 149 14.21 15.30 4.16
N ASN A 150 15.44 15.38 4.68
CA ASN A 150 15.71 16.06 5.94
C ASN A 150 15.37 17.54 5.88
N ARG A 151 15.68 18.22 4.77
CA ARG A 151 15.31 19.62 4.56
C ARG A 151 13.79 19.80 4.56
N ILE A 152 13.04 18.92 3.89
CA ILE A 152 11.57 18.96 3.89
C ILE A 152 11.03 18.71 5.31
N LEU A 153 11.60 17.77 6.06
CA LEU A 153 11.19 17.55 7.45
C LEU A 153 11.48 18.77 8.33
N ASP A 154 12.61 19.45 8.12
CA ASP A 154 12.97 20.68 8.85
C ASP A 154 12.03 21.84 8.53
N ASP A 155 11.68 22.05 7.24
CA ASP A 155 10.70 23.06 6.80
C ASP A 155 9.32 22.91 7.47
N TYR A 156 8.99 21.70 7.94
CA TYR A 156 7.74 21.36 8.63
C TYR A 156 7.90 21.17 10.14
N ASP A 157 9.05 21.50 10.72
CA ASP A 157 9.38 21.29 12.15
C ASP A 157 9.27 19.81 12.61
N LEU A 158 9.49 18.87 11.70
CA LEU A 158 9.42 17.41 11.94
C LEU A 158 10.80 16.73 12.03
N LEU A 159 11.88 17.44 11.68
CA LEU A 159 13.22 16.87 11.75
C LEU A 159 13.66 16.71 13.22
N ALA A 160 14.11 15.50 13.58
CA ALA A 160 14.67 15.23 14.90
C ALA A 160 15.92 16.09 15.14
N LYS A 161 16.00 16.72 16.32
CA LYS A 161 17.11 17.58 16.75
C LYS A 161 18.22 16.78 17.44
#